data_AF-A0A7V9BLQ8-F1
#
_entry.id   AF-A0A7V9BLQ8-F1
#
_cell.length_a   1.000
_cell.length_b   1.000
_cell.length_c   1.000
_cell.angle_alpha   90.00
_cell.angle_beta   90.00
_cell.angle_gamma   90.00
#
_symmetry.space_group_name_H-M   'P 1'
#
loop_
_entity.id
_entity.type
_entity.pdbx_description
1 polymer ?
#
loop_
_entity_poly.entity_id
_entity_poly.type
_entity_poly.pdbx_seq_one_letter_code
_entity_poly.pdbx_strand_id
1 'polypeptide(L)' 'IHIEYADGCVLEFKAPQAVAIEPGHDGWVGGSEPAVLIEVDFEGQTGPMFGMPDAHRHD' A
#
# COMPACT_ATOMS: atom_id res chain seq x y z
N ILE A 1 -4.42 -8.55 -8.40
CA ILE A 1 -4.48 -7.12 -8.08
C ILE A 1 -3.12 -6.56 -8.39
N HIS A 2 -3.10 -5.56 -9.26
CA HIS A 2 -1.91 -4.80 -9.62
C HIS A 2 -1.89 -3.56 -8.75
N ILE A 3 -0.86 -3.39 -7.91
CA ILE A 3 -0.69 -2.21 -7.06
C ILE A 3 0.55 -1.47 -7.52
N GLU A 4 0.38 -0.19 -7.83
CA GLU A 4 1.45 0.73 -8.17
C GLU A 4 1.65 1.72 -7.03
N TYR A 5 2.90 2.12 -6.80
CA TYR A 5 3.31 3.03 -5.74
C TYR A 5 4.01 4.28 -6.30
N ALA A 6 4.02 5.35 -5.51
CA ALA A 6 4.57 6.65 -5.93
C ALA A 6 6.07 6.64 -6.26
N ASP A 7 6.82 5.67 -5.72
CA ASP A 7 8.24 5.45 -6.00
C ASP A 7 8.49 4.56 -7.24
N GLY A 8 7.43 4.15 -7.94
CA GLY A 8 7.50 3.29 -9.12
C GLY A 8 7.53 1.80 -8.81
N CYS A 9 7.42 1.40 -7.54
CA CYS A 9 7.22 0.00 -7.20
C CYS A 9 5.91 -0.52 -7.78
N VAL A 10 5.94 -1.78 -8.23
CA VAL A 10 4.76 -2.50 -8.73
C VAL A 10 4.72 -3.86 -8.09
N LEU A 11 3.60 -4.19 -7.44
CA LEU A 11 3.38 -5.46 -6.79
C LEU A 11 2.14 -6.16 -7.35
N GLU A 12 2.26 -7.48 -7.54
CA GLU A 12 1.23 -8.33 -8.14
C GLU A 12 0.76 -9.39 -7.15
N PHE A 13 -0.55 -9.42 -6.93
CA PHE A 13 -1.17 -10.34 -5.98
C PHE A 13 -2.26 -11.19 -6.63
N LYS A 14 -2.28 -12.48 -6.28
CA LYS A 14 -3.35 -13.42 -6.66
C LYS A 14 -4.04 -13.93 -5.40
N ALA A 15 -5.37 -13.84 -5.38
CA ALA A 15 -6.16 -14.34 -4.26
C ALA A 15 -6.10 -15.88 -4.16
N PRO A 16 -6.17 -16.45 -2.94
CA PRO A 16 -6.08 -15.76 -1.65
C PRO A 16 -4.63 -15.43 -1.27
N GLN A 17 -4.39 -14.22 -0.77
CA GLN A 17 -3.05 -13.79 -0.33
C GLN A 17 -3.18 -12.66 0.68
N ALA A 18 -2.31 -12.65 1.69
CA ALA A 18 -2.17 -11.51 2.59
C ALA A 18 -1.31 -10.44 1.90
N VAL A 19 -1.76 -9.19 1.98
CA VAL A 19 -1.04 -8.03 1.43
C VAL A 19 -0.59 -7.18 2.62
N ALA A 20 0.68 -6.77 2.61
CA ALA A 20 1.22 -5.81 3.56
C ALA A 20 1.63 -4.57 2.77
N ILE A 21 1.16 -3.39 3.22
CA ILE A 21 1.55 -2.09 2.68
C ILE A 21 2.40 -1.42 3.75
N GLU A 22 3.58 -0.94 3.35
CA GLU A 22 4.48 -0.28 4.30
C GLU A 22 3.99 1.13 4.66
N PRO A 23 4.26 1.61 5.89
CA PRO A 23 3.91 2.97 6.29
C PRO A 23 4.44 4.03 5.33
N GLY A 24 3.58 4.95 4.91
CA GLY A 24 3.93 6.01 3.96
C GLY A 24 4.18 5.52 2.52
N HIS A 25 3.81 4.26 2.21
CA HIS A 25 3.89 3.71 0.86
C HIS A 25 2.52 3.70 0.19
N ASP A 26 2.05 4.90 -0.14
CA ASP A 26 0.73 5.07 -0.76
C ASP A 26 0.67 4.38 -2.12
N GLY A 27 -0.24 3.41 -2.23
CA GLY A 27 -0.45 2.64 -3.45
C GLY A 27 -1.84 2.86 -4.04
N TRP A 28 -1.97 2.68 -5.35
CA TRP A 28 -3.25 2.64 -6.04
C TRP A 28 -3.42 1.33 -6.82
N VAL A 29 -4.67 0.87 -6.93
CA VAL A 29 -5.01 -0.30 -7.70
C VAL A 29 -5.06 0.06 -9.19
N GLY A 30 -4.21 -0.57 -9.97
CA GLY A 30 -4.25 -0.53 -11.43
C GLY A 30 -5.04 -1.71 -12.03
N GLY A 31 -5.25 -1.64 -13.35
CA GLY A 31 -5.90 -2.69 -14.15
C GLY A 31 -7.39 -2.48 -14.42
N SER A 32 -7.97 -3.38 -15.23
CA SER A 32 -9.36 -3.30 -15.70
C SER A 32 -10.27 -4.39 -15.12
N GLU A 33 -9.72 -5.33 -14.36
CA GLU A 33 -10.47 -6.46 -13.81
C GLU A 33 -10.98 -6.12 -12.40
N PRO A 34 -12.24 -6.45 -12.06
CA PRO A 34 -12.75 -6.28 -10.71
C PRO A 34 -11.95 -7.07 -9.67
N ALA A 35 -11.69 -6.45 -8.52
CA ALA A 35 -11.04 -7.09 -7.39
C ALA A 35 -11.65 -6.63 -6.06
N VAL A 36 -11.52 -7.48 -5.04
CA VAL A 36 -11.89 -7.16 -3.65
C VAL A 36 -10.64 -7.25 -2.80
N LEU A 37 -10.29 -6.15 -2.13
CA LEU A 37 -9.29 -6.10 -1.08
C LEU A 37 -10.02 -5.74 0.22
N ILE A 38 -9.75 -6.50 1.28
CA ILE A 38 -10.26 -6.18 2.62
C ILE A 38 -9.10 -5.52 3.35
N GLU A 39 -9.20 -4.22 3.57
CA GLU A 39 -8.18 -3.43 4.22
C GLU A 39 -8.43 -3.33 5.72
N VAL A 40 -7.35 -3.45 6.49
CA VAL A 40 -7.30 -3.14 7.92
C VAL A 40 -6.09 -2.23 8.10
N ASP A 41 -6.34 -0.96 8.35
CA ASP A 41 -5.30 0.06 8.42
C ASP A 41 -5.24 0.73 9.80
N PHE A 42 -4.29 1.65 9.93
CA PHE A 42 -4.23 2.61 11.00
C PHE A 42 -4.38 3.98 10.35
N GLU A 43 -5.42 4.73 10.71
CA GLU A 43 -5.77 6.02 10.11
C GLU A 43 -4.55 6.94 9.92
N GLY A 44 -4.61 7.85 8.94
CA GLY A 44 -3.46 8.65 8.49
C GLY A 44 -2.76 9.53 9.54
N GLN A 45 -3.33 9.71 10.74
CA GLN A 45 -2.65 10.43 11.84
C GLN A 45 -1.74 9.53 12.69
N THR A 46 -1.80 8.21 12.52
CA THR A 46 -1.01 7.27 13.31
C THR A 46 0.49 7.47 13.10
N GLY A 47 0.96 7.54 11.86
CA GLY A 47 2.38 7.80 11.55
C GLY A 47 2.92 9.07 12.22
N PRO A 48 2.28 10.24 12.02
CA PRO A 48 2.65 11.49 12.69
C PRO A 48 2.68 11.40 14.22
N MET A 49 1.72 10.71 14.86
CA MET A 49 1.70 10.54 16.32
C MET A 49 2.92 9.80 16.86
N PHE A 50 3.50 8.89 16.08
CA PHE A 50 4.66 8.09 16.48
C PHE A 50 5.99 8.58 15.86
N GLY A 51 5.98 9.73 15.16
CA GLY A 51 7.18 10.30 14.55
C GLY A 51 7.74 9.46 13.39
N MET A 52 6.88 8.73 12.68
CA MET A 52 7.28 7.96 11.50
C MET A 52 7.54 8.87 10.29
N PRO A 53 8.35 8.45 9.32
CA PRO A 53 8.52 9.17 8.06
C PRO A 53 7.20 9.36 7.32
N ASP A 54 7.10 10.46 6.58
CA ASP A 54 5.94 10.83 5.78
C ASP A 54 5.80 10.02 4.48
N ALA A 55 6.91 9.50 3.97
CA ALA A 55 6.97 8.70 2.77
C ALA A 55 7.97 7.55 2.90
N HIS A 56 7.60 6.41 2.32
CA HIS A 56 8.51 5.28 2.11
C HIS A 56 9.65 5.69 1.15
N ARG A 57 10.86 5.17 1.42
CA ARG A 57 12.05 5.38 0.60
C ARG A 57 12.91 4.12 0.60
N HIS A 58 13.42 3.76 -0.57
CA HIS A 58 14.48 2.76 -0.70
C HIS A 58 15.86 3.39 -0.51
N ASP A 59 16.81 2.61 0.01
CA ASP A 59 18.24 2.95 0.05
C ASP A 59 18.91 2.78 -1.33
#